data_AF-A0A5C9BS62-F1
#
_entry.id   AF-A0A5C9BS62-F1
#
_cell.length_a   1.000
_cell.length_b   1.000
_cell.length_c   1.000
_cell.angle_alpha   90.00
_cell.angle_beta   90.00
_cell.angle_gamma   90.00
#
_symmetry.space_group_name_H-M   'P 1'
#
loop_
_entity.id
_entity.type
_entity.pdbx_description
1 polymer ?
#
loop_
_entity_poly.entity_id
_entity_poly.type
_entity_poly.pdbx_seq_one_letter_code
_entity_poly.pdbx_strand_id
1 'polypeptide(L)'
;MTVHPGRTDIKVLLKRPTILLAVALLFVFSLIGANIAGRHAARADIERLEKVWPFLDRLNEADRAFLAGLAMTCKLHRQGETQSEILTCLRTAAADPNAILPNTVSQTDAHVKLERMLNYAQLSSRSGS
;
A
#
# COMPACT_ATOMS: atom_id res chain seq x y z
N MET A 1 8.10 -16.55 -54.30
CA MET A 1 9.30 -16.44 -53.43
C MET A 1 8.92 -15.60 -52.22
N THR A 2 8.60 -16.24 -51.09
CA THR A 2 8.17 -15.55 -49.86
C THR A 2 9.35 -15.50 -48.89
N VAL A 3 9.86 -14.29 -48.65
CA VAL A 3 10.93 -14.02 -47.69
C VAL A 3 10.30 -13.95 -46.30
N HIS A 4 10.54 -14.97 -45.46
CA HIS A 4 10.26 -14.91 -44.03
C HIS A 4 11.41 -14.17 -43.33
N PRO A 5 11.19 -13.00 -42.70
CA PRO A 5 12.23 -12.32 -41.96
C PRO A 5 12.59 -13.12 -40.70
N GLY A 6 13.89 -13.22 -40.48
CA GLY A 6 14.49 -14.15 -39.54
C GLY A 6 13.95 -14.03 -38.13
N ARG A 7 13.53 -15.19 -37.61
CA ARG A 7 13.51 -15.54 -36.20
C ARG A 7 14.94 -15.44 -35.67
N THR A 8 15.43 -14.22 -35.45
CA THR A 8 16.71 -13.98 -34.78
C THR A 8 16.62 -14.66 -33.41
N ASP A 9 17.45 -15.68 -33.25
CA ASP A 9 17.53 -16.55 -32.09
C ASP A 9 17.50 -15.75 -30.78
N ILE A 10 16.34 -15.70 -30.14
CA ILE A 10 16.13 -15.24 -28.76
C ILE A 10 17.14 -15.96 -27.82
N LYS A 11 17.51 -17.19 -28.19
CA LYS A 11 18.51 -18.02 -27.53
C LYS A 11 19.93 -17.43 -27.54
N VAL A 12 20.30 -16.64 -28.56
CA VAL A 12 21.64 -16.02 -28.67
C VAL A 12 21.72 -14.74 -27.83
N LEU A 13 20.63 -13.98 -27.69
CA LEU A 13 20.57 -12.82 -26.80
C LEU A 13 20.66 -13.23 -25.31
N LEU A 14 19.97 -14.31 -24.92
CA LEU A 14 19.96 -14.80 -23.53
C LEU A 14 21.31 -15.41 -23.09
N LYS A 15 22.16 -15.82 -24.05
CA LYS A 15 23.47 -16.43 -23.79
C LYS A 15 24.58 -15.41 -23.51
N ARG A 16 24.31 -14.11 -23.67
CA ARG A 16 25.29 -13.05 -23.40
C ARG A 16 25.24 -12.67 -21.92
N PRO A 17 26.27 -12.97 -21.12
CA PRO A 17 26.28 -12.70 -19.68
C PRO A 17 26.11 -11.21 -19.38
N THR A 18 26.55 -10.32 -20.27
CA THR A 18 26.33 -8.86 -20.18
C THR A 18 24.87 -8.45 -20.26
N ILE A 19 24.04 -9.13 -21.06
CA ILE A 19 22.61 -8.82 -21.16
C ILE A 19 21.88 -9.28 -19.89
N LEU A 20 22.22 -10.47 -19.38
CA LEU A 20 21.69 -10.96 -18.10
C LEU A 20 22.10 -10.06 -16.92
N LEU A 21 23.36 -9.59 -16.90
CA LEU A 21 23.85 -8.68 -15.87
C LEU A 21 23.13 -7.32 -15.91
N ALA A 22 22.88 -6.78 -17.10
CA ALA A 22 22.13 -5.53 -17.28
C ALA A 22 20.68 -5.66 -16.80
N VAL A 23 20.01 -6.76 -17.14
CA VAL A 23 18.63 -7.03 -16.68
C VAL A 23 18.60 -7.22 -15.16
N ALA A 24 19.56 -7.94 -14.59
CA ALA A 24 19.66 -8.13 -13.13
C ALA A 24 19.90 -6.80 -12.40
N LEU A 25 20.77 -5.94 -12.93
CA LEU A 25 21.03 -4.61 -12.35
C LEU A 25 19.79 -3.71 -12.41
N LEU A 26 19.07 -3.70 -13.53
CA LEU A 26 17.81 -2.94 -13.65
C LEU A 26 16.75 -3.46 -12.68
N PHE A 27 16.67 -4.78 -12.49
CA PHE A 27 15.75 -5.39 -11.53
C PHE A 27 16.08 -5.00 -10.09
N VAL A 28 17.35 -5.07 -9.70
CA VAL A 28 17.80 -4.66 -8.36
C VAL A 28 17.58 -3.16 -8.13
N PHE A 29 17.89 -2.31 -9.11
CA PHE A 29 17.60 -0.87 -9.02
C PHE A 29 16.09 -0.58 -8.90
N SER A 30 15.24 -1.31 -9.64
CA SER A 30 13.78 -1.23 -9.49
C SER A 30 13.31 -1.60 -8.10
N LEU A 31 13.84 -2.68 -7.52
CA LEU A 31 13.49 -3.12 -6.17
C LEU A 31 13.91 -2.11 -5.10
N ILE A 32 15.09 -1.51 -5.23
CA ILE A 32 15.57 -0.48 -4.31
C ILE A 32 14.72 0.81 -4.44
N GLY A 33 14.42 1.24 -5.67
CA GLY A 33 13.57 2.40 -5.92
C GLY A 33 12.16 2.23 -5.36
N ALA A 34 11.57 1.04 -5.51
CA ALA A 34 10.27 0.70 -4.94
C ALA A 34 10.27 0.75 -3.40
N ASN A 35 11.33 0.26 -2.75
CA ASN A 35 11.47 0.31 -1.29
C ASN A 35 11.67 1.72 -0.74
N ILE A 36 12.41 2.59 -1.45
CA ILE A 36 12.62 3.98 -1.00
C ILE A 36 11.33 4.79 -1.14
N ALA A 37 10.64 4.68 -2.27
CA ALA A 37 9.34 5.33 -2.47
C ALA A 37 8.29 4.83 -1.47
N GLY A 38 8.30 3.53 -1.17
CA GLY A 38 7.41 2.92 -0.18
C GLY A 38 7.61 3.48 1.24
N ARG A 39 8.86 3.75 1.65
CA ARG A 39 9.14 4.32 2.99
C ARG A 39 8.66 5.77 3.14
N HIS A 40 8.78 6.58 2.10
CA HIS A 40 8.24 7.94 2.11
C HIS A 40 6.72 7.96 2.09
N ALA A 41 6.09 7.08 1.29
CA ALA A 41 4.65 6.88 1.29
C ALA A 41 4.15 6.43 2.67
N ALA A 42 4.79 5.43 3.28
CA ALA A 42 4.41 4.92 4.59
C ALA A 42 4.49 5.96 5.71
N ARG A 43 5.53 6.82 5.72
CA ARG A 43 5.61 7.92 6.70
C ARG A 43 4.48 8.93 6.50
N ALA A 44 4.24 9.30 5.24
CA ALA A 44 3.18 10.26 4.91
C ALA A 44 1.77 9.67 5.13
N ASP A 45 1.61 8.34 5.11
CA ASP A 45 0.40 7.64 5.50
C ASP A 45 0.22 7.68 7.03
N ILE A 46 1.29 7.44 7.81
CA ILE A 46 1.27 7.49 9.28
C ILE A 46 0.88 8.90 9.77
N GLU A 47 1.54 9.95 9.27
CA GLU A 47 1.23 11.34 9.66
C GLU A 47 -0.23 11.71 9.40
N ARG A 48 -0.82 11.15 8.33
CA ARG A 48 -2.25 11.34 8.02
C ARG A 48 -3.14 10.54 8.94
N LEU A 49 -2.80 9.28 9.19
CA LEU A 49 -3.54 8.42 10.12
C LEU A 49 -3.52 9.00 11.55
N GLU A 50 -2.43 9.63 11.98
CA GLU A 50 -2.32 10.30 13.28
C GLU A 50 -3.32 11.45 13.46
N LYS A 51 -3.76 12.10 12.37
CA LYS A 51 -4.84 13.10 12.42
C LYS A 51 -6.20 12.51 12.85
N VAL A 52 -6.43 11.23 12.60
CA VAL A 52 -7.66 10.52 12.98
C VAL A 52 -7.46 9.71 14.26
N TRP A 53 -6.29 9.08 14.40
CA TRP A 53 -5.89 8.29 15.56
C TRP A 53 -4.61 8.87 16.19
N PRO A 54 -4.72 9.82 17.13
CA PRO A 54 -3.55 10.42 17.79
C PRO A 54 -2.70 9.41 18.56
N PHE A 55 -3.25 8.25 18.88
CA PHE A 55 -2.61 7.15 19.60
C PHE A 55 -2.41 5.92 18.69
N LEU A 56 -2.07 6.15 17.42
CA LEU A 56 -1.84 5.08 16.43
C LEU A 56 -0.77 4.09 16.90
N ASP A 57 0.22 4.57 17.63
CA ASP A 57 1.31 3.80 18.25
C ASP A 57 0.83 2.86 19.37
N ARG A 58 -0.25 3.22 20.08
CA ARG A 58 -0.85 2.40 21.14
C ARG A 58 -1.83 1.34 20.62
N LEU A 59 -2.20 1.39 19.34
CA LEU A 59 -2.97 0.33 18.72
C LEU A 59 -2.15 -0.96 18.68
N ASN A 60 -2.84 -2.09 18.80
CA ASN A 60 -2.19 -3.39 18.61
C ASN A 60 -1.62 -3.51 17.18
N GLU A 61 -0.64 -4.40 17.00
CA GLU A 61 0.03 -4.58 15.71
C GLU A 61 -0.94 -4.97 14.59
N ALA A 62 -1.97 -5.77 14.88
CA ALA A 62 -2.95 -6.20 13.89
C ALA A 62 -3.82 -5.04 13.37
N ASP A 63 -4.19 -4.10 14.23
CA ASP A 63 -4.99 -2.92 13.89
C ASP A 63 -4.14 -1.88 13.15
N ARG A 64 -2.87 -1.73 13.53
CA ARG A 64 -1.91 -0.93 12.78
C ARG A 64 -1.68 -1.47 11.37
N ALA A 65 -1.48 -2.79 11.25
CA ALA A 65 -1.30 -3.46 9.97
C ALA A 65 -2.55 -3.34 9.08
N PHE A 66 -3.74 -3.46 9.69
CA PHE A 66 -5.02 -3.24 9.00
C PHE A 66 -5.13 -1.80 8.45
N LEU A 67 -4.88 -0.78 9.27
CA LEU A 67 -4.91 0.62 8.83
C LEU A 67 -3.86 0.92 7.75
N ALA A 68 -2.65 0.38 7.90
CA ALA A 68 -1.59 0.55 6.91
C ALA A 68 -1.95 -0.09 5.56
N GLY A 69 -2.58 -1.28 5.57
CA GLY A 69 -3.07 -1.95 4.36
C GLY A 69 -4.16 -1.15 3.63
N LEU A 70 -5.11 -0.58 4.38
CA LEU A 70 -6.14 0.31 3.81
C LEU A 70 -5.53 1.60 3.26
N ALA A 71 -4.62 2.23 4.00
CA ALA A 71 -3.92 3.45 3.56
C ALA A 71 -3.13 3.21 2.26
N MET A 72 -2.50 2.04 2.13
CA MET A 72 -1.78 1.65 0.92
C MET A 72 -2.74 1.40 -0.25
N THR A 73 -3.89 0.76 0.01
CA THR A 73 -4.93 0.48 -0.99
C THR A 73 -5.47 1.77 -1.62
N CYS A 74 -5.85 2.76 -0.80
CA CYS A 74 -6.38 4.02 -1.32
C CYS A 74 -5.29 5.07 -1.62
N LYS A 75 -4.00 4.74 -1.44
CA LYS A 75 -2.86 5.66 -1.59
C LYS A 75 -3.07 6.94 -0.78
N LEU A 76 -3.32 6.77 0.51
CA LEU A 76 -3.62 7.84 1.45
C LEU A 76 -2.59 8.98 1.36
N HIS A 77 -1.32 8.65 1.09
CA HIS A 77 -0.24 9.61 0.95
C HIS A 77 -0.42 10.63 -0.20
N ARG A 78 -1.34 10.38 -1.14
CA ARG A 78 -1.66 11.29 -2.24
C ARG A 78 -3.00 12.02 -2.08
N GLN A 79 -3.93 11.47 -1.30
CA GLN A 79 -5.32 11.95 -1.27
C GLN A 79 -5.78 12.47 0.10
N GLY A 80 -5.15 12.09 1.20
CA GLY A 80 -5.64 12.39 2.54
C GLY A 80 -5.09 13.69 3.13
N GLU A 81 -5.43 14.87 2.61
CA GLU A 81 -4.96 16.13 3.20
C GLU A 81 -5.79 16.48 4.46
N THR A 82 -7.09 16.27 4.37
CA THR A 82 -8.07 16.55 5.43
C THR A 82 -8.61 15.29 6.11
N GLN A 83 -9.16 15.43 7.32
CA GLN A 83 -9.74 14.32 8.08
C GLN A 83 -10.86 13.61 7.31
N SER A 84 -11.75 14.36 6.65
CA SER A 84 -12.86 13.80 5.86
C SER A 84 -12.37 13.01 4.64
N GLU A 85 -11.32 13.49 3.96
CA GLU A 85 -10.70 12.76 2.85
C GLU A 85 -10.02 11.47 3.33
N ILE A 86 -9.33 11.50 4.46
CA ILE A 86 -8.72 10.32 5.07
C ILE A 86 -9.80 9.27 5.35
N LEU A 87 -10.92 9.66 5.97
CA LEU A 87 -12.04 8.75 6.25
C LEU A 87 -12.67 8.18 4.97
N THR A 88 -12.85 9.01 3.95
CA THR A 88 -13.43 8.59 2.66
C THR A 88 -12.50 7.61 1.95
N CYS A 89 -11.19 7.89 1.94
CA CYS A 89 -10.15 7.03 1.40
C CYS A 89 -10.17 5.64 2.07
N LEU A 90 -10.18 5.62 3.41
CA LEU A 90 -10.19 4.37 4.18
C LEU A 90 -11.49 3.58 4.00
N ARG A 91 -12.65 4.24 3.96
CA ARG A 91 -13.94 3.60 3.68
C ARG A 91 -13.99 2.99 2.28
N THR A 92 -13.44 3.70 1.30
CA THR A 92 -13.34 3.21 -0.09
C THR A 92 -12.41 2.00 -0.15
N ALA A 93 -11.25 2.06 0.50
CA ALA A 93 -10.34 0.91 0.61
C ALA A 93 -11.00 -0.29 1.29
N ALA A 94 -11.77 -0.07 2.37
CA ALA A 94 -12.44 -1.16 3.08
C ALA A 94 -13.58 -1.81 2.26
N ALA A 95 -14.10 -1.13 1.24
CA ALA A 95 -15.07 -1.66 0.29
C ALA A 95 -14.42 -2.29 -0.96
N ASP A 96 -13.11 -2.12 -1.15
CA ASP A 96 -12.38 -2.63 -2.32
C ASP A 96 -12.15 -4.15 -2.21
N PRO A 97 -12.54 -4.96 -3.21
CA PRO A 97 -12.24 -6.40 -3.24
C PRO A 97 -10.77 -6.76 -3.35
N ASN A 98 -9.93 -5.83 -3.75
CA ASN A 98 -8.48 -6.00 -3.85
C ASN A 98 -7.74 -5.27 -2.72
N ALA A 99 -8.44 -4.92 -1.64
CA ALA A 99 -7.83 -4.28 -0.50
C ALA A 99 -6.70 -5.13 0.08
N ILE A 100 -5.59 -4.47 0.43
CA ILE A 100 -4.50 -5.10 1.14
C ILE A 100 -4.95 -5.26 2.59
N LEU A 101 -5.37 -6.47 2.95
CA LEU A 101 -5.86 -6.81 4.28
C LEU A 101 -4.91 -7.82 4.95
N PRO A 102 -4.72 -7.73 6.28
CA PRO A 102 -4.02 -8.77 7.02
C PRO A 102 -4.86 -10.06 7.02
N ASN A 103 -4.20 -11.21 7.12
CA ASN A 103 -4.85 -12.54 7.10
C ASN A 103 -5.92 -12.73 8.20
N THR A 104 -5.94 -11.87 9.21
CA THR A 104 -6.88 -11.90 10.33
C THR A 104 -8.20 -11.16 10.05
N VAL A 105 -8.32 -10.44 8.92
CA VAL A 105 -9.51 -9.66 8.57
C VAL A 105 -10.02 -10.09 7.19
N SER A 106 -11.26 -10.54 7.14
CA SER A 106 -11.93 -10.85 5.89
C SER A 106 -12.35 -9.57 5.17
N GLN A 107 -12.49 -9.65 3.84
CA GLN A 107 -12.96 -8.51 3.04
C GLN A 107 -14.37 -8.05 3.47
N THR A 108 -15.26 -9.00 3.79
CA THR A 108 -16.62 -8.70 4.26
C THR A 108 -16.64 -8.00 5.62
N ASP A 109 -15.65 -8.26 6.47
CA ASP A 109 -15.56 -7.66 7.81
C ASP A 109 -14.76 -6.36 7.83
N ALA A 110 -14.00 -6.05 6.76
CA ALA A 110 -13.12 -4.89 6.71
C ALA A 110 -13.86 -3.58 6.96
N HIS A 111 -15.02 -3.39 6.32
CA HIS A 111 -15.85 -2.20 6.53
C HIS A 111 -16.36 -2.08 7.98
N VAL A 112 -16.87 -3.17 8.54
CA VAL A 112 -17.39 -3.22 9.91
C VAL A 112 -16.28 -2.95 10.93
N LYS A 113 -15.10 -3.54 10.72
CA LYS A 113 -13.92 -3.32 11.56
C LYS A 113 -13.47 -1.86 11.52
N LEU A 114 -13.42 -1.26 10.33
CA LEU A 114 -13.04 0.14 10.18
C LEU A 114 -13.99 1.07 10.94
N GLU A 115 -15.30 0.94 10.75
CA GLU A 115 -16.27 1.78 11.46
C GLU A 115 -16.19 1.62 12.98
N ARG A 116 -15.92 0.41 13.47
CA ARG A 116 -15.68 0.18 14.89
C ARG A 116 -14.45 0.95 15.39
N MET A 117 -13.34 0.90 14.67
CA MET A 117 -12.11 1.62 15.02
C MET A 117 -12.29 3.15 14.98
N LEU A 118 -13.08 3.65 14.03
CA LEU A 118 -13.42 5.07 13.92
C LEU A 118 -14.24 5.56 15.12
N ASN A 119 -15.23 4.77 15.55
CA ASN A 119 -16.03 5.08 16.73
C ASN A 119 -15.15 5.14 17.99
N TYR A 120 -14.21 4.19 18.15
CA TYR A 120 -13.25 4.24 19.26
C TYR A 120 -12.34 5.47 19.21
N ALA A 121 -11.89 5.88 18.03
CA ALA A 121 -11.07 7.08 17.85
C ALA A 121 -11.81 8.33 18.35
N GLN A 122 -13.07 8.50 17.95
CA GLN A 122 -13.89 9.64 18.34
C GLN A 122 -14.18 9.66 19.85
N LEU A 123 -14.45 8.51 20.45
CA LEU A 123 -14.63 8.39 21.91
C LEU A 123 -13.36 8.80 22.66
N SER A 124 -12.19 8.36 22.18
CA SER A 124 -10.90 8.72 22.78
C SER A 124 -10.57 10.21 22.67
N SER A 125 -10.96 10.85 21.56
CA SER A 125 -10.80 12.29 21.36
C SER A 125 -11.72 13.12 22.27
N ARG A 126 -12.91 12.61 22.59
CA ARG A 126 -13.89 13.32 23.43
C ARG A 126 -13.61 13.20 24.93
N SER A 127 -12.93 12.14 25.35
CA SER A 127 -12.56 11.91 26.76
C SER A 127 -11.32 12.70 27.22
N GLY A 128 -10.59 13.33 26.29
CA GLY A 128 -9.40 14.15 26.58
C GLY A 128 -9.65 15.65 26.52
N SER A 129 -10.91 16.09 26.45
CA SER A 129 -11.31 17.51 26.43
C SER A 129 -11.93 17.95 27.75
#